data_AF-A0A2G1Z7T5-F1
#
_entry.id   AF-A0A2G1Z7T5-F1
#
_cell.length_a   1.000
_cell.length_b   1.000
_cell.length_c   1.000
_cell.angle_alpha   90.00
_cell.angle_beta   90.00
_cell.angle_gamma   90.00
#
_symmetry.space_group_name_H-M   'P 1'
#
loop_
_entity.id
_entity.type
_entity.pdbx_description
1 polymer ?
#
loop_
_entity_poly.entity_id
_entity_poly.type
_entity_poly.pdbx_seq_one_letter_code
_entity_poly.pdbx_strand_id
1 'polypeptide(L)' 'MVTKTLHTGKLGRNTGISSAPKLSLFGNIAQTVLTWQERASSRHQLASLDKKYLTDMGLTYHRAQDEISKPFWRS' A
#
# COMPACT_ATOMS: atom_id res chain seq x y z
N MET A 1 -51.73 -4.27 -0.36
CA MET A 1 -50.60 -4.46 -1.31
C MET A 1 -49.44 -3.56 -0.88
N VAL A 2 -48.28 -4.18 -0.69
CA VAL A 2 -46.95 -3.68 -0.28
C VAL A 2 -46.37 -2.80 -1.41
N THR A 3 -45.70 -1.66 -1.21
CA THR A 3 -44.26 -1.53 -0.82
C THR A 3 -43.87 -0.12 -0.35
N LYS A 4 -43.17 -0.12 0.77
CA LYS A 4 -42.23 0.87 1.33
C LYS A 4 -41.21 1.35 0.28
N THR A 5 -41.17 2.65 -0.03
CA THR A 5 -40.04 3.26 -0.76
C THR A 5 -38.92 3.58 0.22
N LEU A 6 -37.79 2.92 -0.03
CA LEU A 6 -36.57 2.96 0.76
C LEU A 6 -35.89 4.34 0.62
N HIS A 7 -35.71 4.99 1.76
CA HIS A 7 -34.62 5.89 2.13
C HIS A 7 -33.37 5.78 1.22
N THR A 8 -33.18 6.81 0.40
CA THR A 8 -31.88 7.27 -0.11
C THR A 8 -31.61 8.60 0.58
N GLY A 9 -30.48 8.89 1.22
CA GLY A 9 -29.18 8.27 1.09
C GLY A 9 -28.17 9.40 1.25
N LYS A 10 -27.75 9.60 2.50
CA LYS A 10 -26.43 10.14 2.88
C LYS A 10 -26.16 11.63 2.66
N LEU A 11 -26.34 12.35 3.77
CA LEU A 11 -25.65 13.57 4.18
C LEU A 11 -24.13 13.53 3.91
N GLY A 12 -23.60 14.68 3.52
CA GLY A 12 -22.21 15.07 3.82
C GLY A 12 -21.15 14.68 2.81
N ARG A 13 -20.75 15.64 1.94
CA ARG A 13 -19.36 15.71 1.48
C ARG A 13 -18.67 16.83 2.23
N ASN A 14 -18.11 16.43 3.35
CA ASN A 14 -17.32 17.24 4.25
C ASN A 14 -15.95 17.54 3.59
N THR A 15 -15.51 18.79 3.74
CA THR A 15 -14.12 19.27 3.78
C THR A 15 -13.25 19.21 2.53
N GLY A 16 -13.34 20.28 1.73
CA GLY A 16 -12.15 20.82 1.06
C GLY A 16 -11.19 21.38 2.11
N ILE A 17 -10.38 20.53 2.72
CA ILE A 17 -9.21 20.95 3.49
C ILE A 17 -7.99 20.37 2.78
N SER A 18 -7.16 21.24 2.20
CA SER A 18 -5.70 21.13 2.33
C SER A 18 -4.99 22.31 1.68
N SER A 19 -5.22 23.51 2.23
CA SER A 19 -4.21 24.56 2.19
C SER A 19 -3.31 24.44 3.42
N ALA A 20 -2.12 23.84 3.27
CA ALA A 20 -1.05 23.96 4.27
C ALA A 20 0.33 23.97 3.58
N PRO A 21 0.82 25.14 3.14
CA PRO A 21 2.14 25.25 2.54
C PRO A 21 3.22 25.24 3.65
N LYS A 22 4.33 24.52 3.37
CA LYS A 22 5.66 24.54 4.04
C LYS A 22 5.92 23.60 5.25
N LEU A 23 4.98 23.27 6.14
CA LEU A 23 5.20 22.16 7.12
C LEU A 23 5.07 20.76 6.48
N SER A 24 4.44 20.67 5.31
CA SER A 24 4.18 19.44 4.57
C SER A 24 5.46 18.71 4.11
N LEU A 25 6.56 19.42 3.85
CA LEU A 25 7.79 18.83 3.31
C LEU A 25 8.41 17.77 4.23
N PHE A 26 8.53 18.05 5.54
CA PHE A 26 9.07 17.08 6.50
C PHE A 26 8.14 15.88 6.68
N GLY A 27 6.82 16.09 6.66
CA GLY A 27 5.83 15.00 6.66
C GLY A 27 5.95 14.11 5.42
N ASN A 28 6.15 14.69 4.23
CA ASN A 28 6.36 13.94 2.99
C ASN A 28 7.65 13.12 3.01
N ILE A 29 8.74 13.67 3.58
CA ILE A 29 10.01 12.93 3.73
C ILE A 29 9.84 11.77 4.71
N ALA A 30 9.24 12.01 5.88
CA ALA A 30 8.97 10.97 6.86
C ALA A 30 8.10 9.85 6.27
N GLN A 31 7.05 10.20 5.54
CA GLN A 31 6.20 9.24 4.84
C GLN A 31 6.98 8.42 3.80
N THR A 32 7.88 9.07 3.06
CA THR A 32 8.73 8.40 2.07
C THR A 32 9.67 7.39 2.74
N VAL A 33 10.29 7.77 3.87
CA VAL A 33 11.14 6.87 4.66
C VAL A 33 10.35 5.69 5.22
N LEU A 34 9.15 5.92 5.74
CA LEU A 34 8.28 4.85 6.22
C LEU A 34 7.91 3.87 5.09
N THR A 35 7.59 4.37 3.90
CA THR A 35 7.36 3.53 2.72
C THR A 35 8.59 2.72 2.34
N TRP A 36 9.80 3.29 2.42
CA TRP A 36 11.04 2.55 2.20
C TRP A 36 11.26 1.45 3.25
N GLN A 37 10.96 1.73 4.52
CA GLN A 37 11.08 0.75 5.60
C GLN A 37 10.10 -0.41 5.42
N GLU A 38 8.86 -0.12 5.07
CA GLU A 38 7.84 -1.14 4.78
C GLU A 38 8.27 -2.03 3.61
N ARG A 39 8.74 -1.43 2.52
CA ARG A 39 9.26 -2.14 1.35
C ARG A 39 10.45 -3.04 1.69
N ALA A 40 11.39 -2.55 2.49
CA ALA A 40 12.54 -3.34 2.93
C ALA A 40 12.09 -4.57 3.74
N SER A 41 11.12 -4.37 4.65
CA SER A 41 10.53 -5.45 5.45
C SER A 41 9.83 -6.49 4.58
N SER A 42 8.96 -6.06 3.65
CA SER A 42 8.24 -6.97 2.75
C SER A 42 9.18 -7.77 1.86
N ARG A 43 10.25 -7.17 1.34
CA ARG A 43 11.25 -7.89 0.53
C ARG A 43 12.06 -8.88 1.36
N HIS A 44 12.38 -8.52 2.60
CA HIS A 44 13.05 -9.44 3.52
C HIS A 44 12.17 -10.66 3.84
N GLN A 45 10.87 -10.42 4.09
CA GLN A 45 9.90 -11.50 4.26
C GLN A 45 9.79 -12.36 3.01
N LEU A 46 9.70 -11.75 1.82
CA LEU A 46 9.66 -12.47 0.55
C LEU A 46 10.92 -13.33 0.32
N ALA A 47 12.10 -12.81 0.69
CA ALA A 47 13.37 -13.55 0.62
C ALA A 47 13.45 -14.71 1.62
N SER A 48 12.74 -14.62 2.74
CA SER A 48 12.68 -15.70 3.73
C SER A 48 11.70 -16.82 3.36
N LEU A 49 10.82 -16.61 2.38
CA LEU A 49 9.84 -17.61 1.95
C LEU A 49 10.51 -18.73 1.14
N ASP A 50 10.22 -19.98 1.50
CA ASP A 50 10.66 -21.14 0.73
C ASP A 50 9.92 -21.23 -0.63
N LYS A 51 10.57 -21.83 -1.62
CA LYS A 51 10.10 -22.00 -3.00
C LYS A 51 8.71 -22.63 -3.07
N LYS A 52 8.38 -23.54 -2.15
CA LYS A 52 7.06 -24.16 -2.08
C LYS A 52 5.96 -23.13 -1.79
N TYR A 53 6.18 -22.26 -0.81
CA TYR A 53 5.23 -21.18 -0.50
C TYR A 53 5.06 -20.19 -1.65
N LEU A 54 6.15 -19.86 -2.36
CA LEU A 54 6.07 -19.03 -3.57
C LEU A 54 5.18 -19.69 -4.63
N THR A 55 5.35 -21.01 -4.83
CA THR A 55 4.59 -21.80 -5.81
C THR A 55 3.10 -21.88 -5.45
N ASP A 56 2.77 -22.08 -4.17
CA ASP A 56 1.40 -22.12 -3.67
C ASP A 56 0.66 -20.78 -3.87
N MET A 57 1.39 -19.65 -3.84
CA MET A 57 0.86 -18.32 -4.16
C MET A 57 0.82 -18.03 -5.66
N GLY A 58 1.28 -18.96 -6.51
CA GLY A 58 1.39 -18.75 -7.97
C GLY A 58 2.54 -17.83 -8.38
N LEU A 59 3.52 -17.58 -7.50
CA LEU A 59 4.69 -16.77 -7.79
C LEU A 59 5.86 -17.66 -8.22
N THR A 60 6.51 -17.32 -9.34
CA THR A 60 7.72 -18.02 -9.76
C THR A 60 8.92 -17.56 -8.95
N TYR A 61 9.85 -18.48 -8.67
CA TYR A 61 11.09 -18.17 -7.95
C TYR A 61 11.86 -17.01 -8.60
N HIS A 62 12.00 -17.02 -9.93
CA HIS A 62 12.66 -15.94 -10.67
C HIS A 62 12.03 -14.58 -10.39
N ARG A 63 10.69 -14.50 -10.39
CA ARG A 63 9.97 -13.24 -10.15
C ARG A 63 10.11 -12.76 -8.71
N ALA A 64 10.19 -13.68 -7.74
CA ALA A 64 10.50 -13.33 -6.36
C ALA A 64 11.93 -12.77 -6.25
N GLN A 65 12.91 -13.41 -6.91
CA GLN A 65 14.30 -12.92 -6.93
C GLN A 65 14.42 -11.55 -7.59
N ASP A 66 13.72 -11.32 -8.70
CA ASP A 66 13.66 -10.02 -9.36
C ASP A 66 13.15 -8.94 -8.39
N GLU A 67 12.08 -9.23 -7.65
CA GLU A 67 11.48 -8.29 -6.69
C GLU A 67 12.38 -8.02 -5.47
N ILE A 68 13.06 -9.04 -4.95
CA ILE A 68 14.00 -8.93 -3.83
C ILE A 68 15.24 -8.11 -4.25
N SER A 69 15.67 -8.24 -5.51
CA SER A 69 16.84 -7.52 -6.04
C SER A 69 16.59 -6.02 -6.22
N LYS A 70 15.34 -5.55 -6.17
CA LYS A 70 15.03 -4.13 -6.34
C LYS A 70 15.55 -3.32 -5.15
N PRO A 71 16.26 -2.21 -5.40
CA PRO A 71 16.64 -1.32 -4.31
C PRO A 71 15.40 -0.71 -3.67
N PHE A 72 15.42 -0.54 -2.34
CA PHE A 72 14.24 -0.11 -1.56
C PHE A 72 13.65 1.23 -2.01
N TRP A 73 14.50 2.13 -2.54
CA TRP A 73 14.11 3.45 -3.02
C TRP A 73 13.40 3.44 -4.37
N ARG A 74 13.44 2.31 -5.11
CA ARG A 74 12.88 2.20 -6.46
C ARG A 74 11.58 1.39 -6.43
N SER A 75 10.60 1.89 -7.18
CA SER A 75 9.36 1.18 -7.54
C SER A 75 9.62 0.22 -8.70
#